data_AF-A0A423UFH0-F1
#
_entry.id   AF-A0A423UFH0-F1
#
_cell.length_a   1.000
_cell.length_b   1.000
_cell.length_c   1.000
_cell.angle_alpha   90.00
_cell.angle_beta   90.00
_cell.angle_gamma   90.00
#
_symmetry.space_group_name_H-M   'P 1'
#
loop_
_entity.id
_entity.type
_entity.pdbx_description
1 polymer ?
#
loop_
_entity_poly.entity_id
_entity_poly.type
_entity_poly.pdbx_seq_one_letter_code
_entity_poly.pdbx_strand_id
1 'polypeptide(L)'
;MAVLRTHLAQGIMGALLAITLSTGASACSGNAPSPSASGNAHDGAGSGTVAIFVPSDGLTISQHTPLSKWAKLVPAITTALEHEGMRSNAISTTTSSSLDTQSHDIQDFVVGAVSGDAGTHQSPSADTSSPTHAPDSPSGSGRSSTSSQSSTAQPTTLVVAPVVPVQATTRQYGDYTSHPLTWSTADTDDTSPSDNSADTDTTQQSRQARLSQAQAGRRLVSALNLARESGMHIMVLANPIQGFTPDIFVQMSTARQIGAMQARQMVTKLDLDKVTSRNPKEIEILLPYASDDDDAEGSSDRFAQESFSGLWSVLAPYVKSGRVTSPSGKLERSTSQGDWRRFTFSAQDSDAITDEVDHRLSMSSRSGTHTRVDGIIAMNDFVASGVVKELEALKYTGSSADVNPSISVSGIVNNLVGKRDLNRSSVPKPPRQSTDAGSGNDASEEKVNSRWPIVTGYGAYTDSLPQIVNGKQWMTGTEPRTALANDIAGACTWMNAGNSAASFAPSSTMSIDGVRTRTITQTPVAVSAANLKRELIDTGYISMADAGL
;
A
#
# COMPACT_ATOMS: atom_id res chain seq x y z
N MET A 1 28.33 35.05 -27.33
CA MET A 1 29.44 34.69 -28.23
C MET A 1 30.74 34.93 -27.49
N ALA A 2 31.72 34.03 -27.38
CA ALA A 2 31.82 32.60 -27.57
C ALA A 2 33.08 32.20 -26.78
N VAL A 3 32.98 31.22 -25.88
CA VAL A 3 34.13 30.54 -25.28
C VAL A 3 33.93 29.05 -25.54
N LEU A 4 34.74 28.50 -26.46
CA LEU A 4 34.81 27.08 -26.81
C LEU A 4 36.29 26.75 -26.92
N ARG A 5 36.93 26.29 -25.84
CA ARG A 5 37.21 24.89 -25.47
C ARG A 5 37.97 24.09 -26.54
N THR A 6 39.25 23.93 -26.21
CA THR A 6 40.31 23.06 -26.70
C THR A 6 39.99 21.54 -26.64
N HIS A 7 40.27 20.84 -27.75
CA HIS A 7 41.12 19.64 -27.95
C HIS A 7 41.59 18.84 -26.69
N LEU A 8 41.82 17.52 -26.68
CA LEU A 8 42.09 16.52 -27.73
C LEU A 8 41.98 15.08 -27.15
N ALA A 9 41.91 14.12 -28.08
CA ALA A 9 42.04 12.67 -28.01
C ALA A 9 43.06 12.02 -27.04
N GLN A 10 42.75 10.79 -26.62
CA GLN A 10 43.75 9.73 -26.43
C GLN A 10 43.11 8.35 -26.67
N GLY A 11 43.71 7.58 -27.58
CA GLY A 11 43.35 6.21 -27.90
C GLY A 11 44.53 5.25 -27.72
N ILE A 12 44.18 4.01 -27.34
CA ILE A 12 44.77 2.70 -27.71
C ILE A 12 46.25 2.43 -27.39
N MET A 13 46.50 1.47 -26.48
CA MET A 13 47.49 0.37 -26.58
C MET A 13 47.18 -0.66 -25.44
N GLY A 14 46.84 -1.93 -25.69
CA GLY A 14 47.71 -3.07 -26.02
C GLY A 14 48.12 -3.83 -24.73
N ALA A 15 47.53 -4.95 -24.30
CA ALA A 15 47.60 -6.34 -24.79
C ALA A 15 48.57 -7.26 -23.96
N LEU A 16 48.08 -8.46 -23.64
CA LEU A 16 48.74 -9.73 -23.24
C LEU A 16 49.39 -9.95 -21.85
N LEU A 17 48.89 -10.94 -21.09
CA LEU A 17 49.48 -12.28 -20.83
C LEU A 17 48.52 -13.07 -19.88
N ALA A 18 47.84 -14.14 -20.31
CA ALA A 18 48.28 -15.54 -20.48
C ALA A 18 48.44 -16.34 -19.15
N ILE A 19 47.51 -17.24 -18.82
CA ILE A 19 47.53 -18.72 -19.00
C ILE A 19 48.08 -19.46 -17.76
N THR A 20 47.21 -20.28 -17.14
CA THR A 20 47.37 -21.73 -16.80
C THR A 20 46.11 -22.13 -16.00
N LEU A 21 45.07 -22.77 -16.56
CA LEU A 21 44.89 -24.15 -17.05
C LEU A 21 44.85 -25.25 -15.95
N SER A 22 43.65 -25.85 -15.83
CA SER A 22 43.35 -27.30 -15.73
C SER A 22 43.69 -28.05 -14.43
N THR A 23 42.95 -29.03 -13.91
CA THR A 23 41.87 -29.93 -14.39
C THR A 23 41.43 -30.79 -13.20
N GLY A 24 40.25 -31.41 -13.25
CA GLY A 24 39.96 -32.60 -12.44
C GLY A 24 38.48 -32.87 -12.19
N ALA A 25 37.89 -33.72 -13.04
CA ALA A 25 36.56 -34.30 -12.84
C ALA A 25 36.64 -35.65 -12.11
N SER A 26 35.50 -36.04 -11.52
CA SER A 26 35.02 -37.40 -11.23
C SER A 26 35.17 -37.98 -9.81
N ALA A 27 33.99 -38.11 -9.19
CA ALA A 27 33.43 -39.25 -8.43
C ALA A 27 34.23 -39.91 -7.29
N CYS A 28 33.66 -39.91 -6.07
CA CYS A 28 33.16 -41.11 -5.39
C CYS A 28 32.58 -40.78 -4.00
N SER A 29 31.52 -41.49 -3.64
CA SER A 29 30.86 -41.60 -2.35
C SER A 29 31.80 -41.98 -1.20
N GLY A 30 31.61 -41.39 -0.01
CA GLY A 30 32.20 -41.87 1.24
C GLY A 30 31.76 -41.06 2.46
N ASN A 31 31.03 -41.71 3.37
CA ASN A 31 30.63 -41.22 4.69
C ASN A 31 31.82 -40.73 5.55
N ALA A 32 31.64 -39.59 6.25
CA ALA A 32 31.98 -39.35 7.67
C ALA A 32 31.87 -37.83 8.00
N PRO A 33 31.90 -37.41 9.27
CA PRO A 33 30.80 -37.37 10.23
C PRO A 33 30.31 -35.93 10.50
N SER A 34 29.07 -35.81 10.99
CA SER A 34 28.46 -34.55 11.43
C SER A 34 29.32 -33.85 12.50
N PRO A 35 29.56 -32.53 12.40
CA PRO A 35 29.97 -31.76 13.56
C PRO A 35 28.74 -31.56 14.46
N SER A 36 28.81 -32.13 15.65
CA SER A 36 27.92 -31.89 16.77
C SER A 36 27.86 -30.38 17.06
N ALA A 37 26.79 -29.74 16.59
CA ALA A 37 26.34 -28.49 17.17
C ALA A 37 25.93 -28.80 18.62
N SER A 38 26.73 -28.34 19.57
CA SER A 38 26.30 -28.11 20.93
C SER A 38 25.15 -27.09 20.88
N GLY A 39 23.95 -27.57 20.61
CA GLY A 39 22.73 -26.83 20.79
C GLY A 39 22.54 -26.60 22.26
N ASN A 40 22.93 -25.42 22.74
CA ASN A 40 22.19 -24.85 23.84
C ASN A 40 20.77 -24.68 23.31
N ALA A 41 19.87 -25.57 23.74
CA ALA A 41 18.45 -25.35 23.63
C ALA A 41 18.17 -23.96 24.20
N HIS A 42 17.75 -23.02 23.35
CA HIS A 42 17.18 -21.77 23.80
C HIS A 42 15.81 -22.12 24.40
N ASP A 43 15.84 -22.50 25.68
CA ASP A 43 14.65 -22.69 26.51
C ASP A 43 14.17 -21.30 26.98
N GLY A 44 13.88 -20.45 26.00
CA GLY A 44 13.33 -19.11 26.18
C GLY A 44 12.11 -18.99 25.29
N ALA A 45 10.98 -19.56 25.73
CA ALA A 45 9.67 -19.22 25.17
C ALA A 45 9.57 -17.69 25.07
N GLY A 46 9.16 -17.17 23.90
CA GLY A 46 9.16 -15.73 23.59
C GLY A 46 8.71 -14.89 24.78
N SER A 47 9.68 -14.31 25.48
CA SER A 47 9.44 -13.62 26.75
C SER A 47 8.82 -12.27 26.41
N GLY A 48 7.55 -12.06 26.75
CA GLY A 48 6.89 -10.78 26.61
C GLY A 48 5.48 -10.85 26.05
N THR A 49 4.83 -9.69 25.96
CA THR A 49 3.48 -9.52 25.43
C THR A 49 3.49 -8.52 24.26
N VAL A 50 2.47 -8.61 23.41
CA VAL A 50 2.22 -7.65 22.33
C VAL A 50 0.77 -7.21 22.39
N ALA A 51 0.55 -5.91 22.44
CA ALA A 51 -0.79 -5.32 22.38
C ALA A 51 -0.94 -4.53 21.07
N ILE A 52 -1.88 -4.94 20.24
CA ILE A 52 -2.12 -4.38 18.90
C ILE A 52 -3.36 -3.49 18.95
N PHE A 53 -3.19 -2.20 18.67
CA PHE A 53 -4.27 -1.21 18.58
C PHE A 53 -4.36 -0.68 17.15
N VAL A 54 -5.46 -0.96 16.47
CA VAL A 54 -5.65 -0.53 15.07
C VAL A 54 -7.04 0.05 14.84
N PRO A 55 -7.29 0.74 13.73
CA PRO A 55 -8.64 1.14 13.36
C PRO A 55 -9.53 -0.09 13.12
N SER A 56 -10.81 0.04 13.46
CA SER A 56 -11.83 -0.88 12.98
C SER A 56 -12.08 -0.63 11.50
N ASP A 57 -12.13 -1.70 10.71
CA ASP A 57 -12.62 -1.61 9.34
C ASP A 57 -14.12 -1.24 9.41
N GLY A 58 -14.52 -0.16 8.74
CA GLY A 58 -15.93 0.20 8.65
C GLY A 58 -16.73 -0.87 7.88
N LEU A 59 -18.06 -0.89 8.10
CA LEU A 59 -18.96 -1.70 7.27
C LEU A 59 -18.80 -1.28 5.80
N THR A 60 -18.15 -2.12 5.01
CA THR A 60 -17.99 -1.87 3.57
C THR A 60 -19.15 -2.59 2.88
N ILE A 61 -20.22 -1.85 2.58
CA ILE A 61 -21.40 -2.38 1.87
C ILE A 61 -21.08 -2.56 0.37
N SER A 62 -20.02 -1.92 -0.12
CA SER A 62 -19.55 -2.02 -1.51
C SER A 62 -18.72 -3.29 -1.75
N GLN A 63 -18.94 -3.96 -2.87
CA GLN A 63 -18.10 -5.06 -3.33
C GLN A 63 -16.71 -4.59 -3.83
N HIS A 64 -16.58 -3.30 -4.15
CA HIS A 64 -15.35 -2.65 -4.59
C HIS A 64 -14.42 -2.35 -3.42
N THR A 65 -13.81 -3.39 -2.85
CA THR A 65 -13.02 -3.28 -1.64
C THR A 65 -11.55 -3.68 -1.88
N PRO A 66 -10.58 -2.80 -1.59
CA PRO A 66 -9.15 -3.15 -1.63
C PRO A 66 -8.78 -4.27 -0.65
N LEU A 67 -7.74 -5.06 -0.95
CA LEU A 67 -7.25 -6.13 -0.07
C LEU A 67 -6.53 -5.63 1.19
N SER A 68 -5.99 -4.41 1.15
CA SER A 68 -5.24 -3.80 2.25
C SER A 68 -6.20 -3.29 3.34
N LYS A 69 -6.60 -4.20 4.25
CA LYS A 69 -7.61 -3.99 5.32
C LYS A 69 -7.09 -4.36 6.71
N TRP A 70 -7.40 -3.62 7.76
CA TRP A 70 -6.86 -3.92 9.10
C TRP A 70 -7.31 -5.30 9.60
N ALA A 71 -8.55 -5.70 9.32
CA ALA A 71 -9.08 -7.04 9.63
C ALA A 71 -8.37 -8.18 8.89
N LYS A 72 -7.52 -7.88 7.90
CA LYS A 72 -6.68 -8.87 7.22
C LYS A 72 -5.22 -8.82 7.68
N LEU A 73 -4.68 -7.64 7.99
CA LEU A 73 -3.30 -7.51 8.47
C LEU A 73 -3.14 -7.94 9.92
N VAL A 74 -4.10 -7.61 10.79
CA VAL A 74 -4.01 -7.99 12.21
C VAL A 74 -3.92 -9.51 12.40
N PRO A 75 -4.79 -10.34 11.80
CA PRO A 75 -4.62 -11.79 11.87
C PRO A 75 -3.27 -12.26 11.30
N ALA A 76 -2.77 -11.63 10.23
CA ALA A 76 -1.47 -11.98 9.67
C ALA A 76 -0.32 -11.67 10.65
N ILE A 77 -0.37 -10.53 11.36
CA ILE A 77 0.59 -10.18 12.43
C ILE A 77 0.49 -11.20 13.57
N THR A 78 -0.72 -11.54 14.03
CA THR A 78 -0.93 -12.51 15.10
C THR A 78 -0.34 -13.88 14.72
N THR A 79 -0.63 -14.39 13.53
CA THR A 79 -0.04 -15.64 13.04
C THR A 79 1.48 -15.57 12.92
N ALA A 80 2.04 -14.44 12.48
CA ALA A 80 3.48 -14.25 12.42
C ALA A 80 4.12 -14.21 13.82
N LEU A 81 3.50 -13.56 14.81
CA LEU A 81 3.95 -13.55 16.21
C LEU A 81 3.94 -14.96 16.81
N GLU A 82 2.90 -15.76 16.54
CA GLU A 82 2.82 -17.16 16.97
C GLU A 82 3.92 -18.01 16.33
N HIS A 83 4.21 -17.77 15.04
CA HIS A 83 5.31 -18.43 14.34
C HIS A 83 6.68 -18.06 14.91
N GLU A 84 6.86 -16.83 15.39
CA GLU A 84 8.03 -16.37 16.14
C GLU A 84 8.08 -16.90 17.59
N GLY A 85 7.16 -17.79 17.99
CA GLY A 85 7.16 -18.47 19.28
C GLY A 85 6.41 -17.73 20.40
N MET A 86 5.66 -16.69 20.08
CA MET A 86 4.78 -16.01 21.05
C MET A 86 3.54 -16.86 21.34
N ARG A 87 3.11 -16.90 22.61
CA ARG A 87 1.86 -17.60 22.98
C ARG A 87 0.66 -16.75 22.59
N SER A 88 -0.42 -17.37 22.12
CA SER A 88 -1.63 -16.64 21.73
C SER A 88 -2.22 -15.79 22.87
N ASN A 89 -2.10 -16.23 24.13
CA ASN A 89 -2.56 -15.47 25.29
C ASN A 89 -1.63 -14.29 25.69
N ALA A 90 -0.48 -14.16 25.06
CA ALA A 90 0.42 -13.02 25.20
C ALA A 90 0.18 -11.94 24.13
N ILE A 91 -0.76 -12.18 23.21
CA ILE A 91 -1.14 -11.26 22.13
C ILE A 91 -2.53 -10.73 22.45
N SER A 92 -2.67 -9.40 22.58
CA SER A 92 -3.98 -8.74 22.64
C SER A 92 -4.19 -7.89 21.39
N THR A 93 -5.45 -7.75 20.99
CA THR A 93 -5.84 -6.96 19.83
C THR A 93 -7.08 -6.16 20.18
N THR A 94 -7.01 -4.85 19.92
CA THR A 94 -8.10 -3.90 20.11
C THR A 94 -8.29 -3.12 18.81
N THR A 95 -9.54 -3.03 18.37
CA THR A 95 -9.91 -2.20 17.22
C THR A 95 -10.81 -1.07 17.66
N SER A 96 -10.58 0.13 17.15
CA SER A 96 -11.36 1.32 17.53
C SER A 96 -11.85 2.05 16.28
N SER A 97 -13.10 2.53 16.30
CA SER A 97 -13.70 3.26 15.17
C SER A 97 -13.38 4.76 15.17
N SER A 98 -12.85 5.30 16.27
CA SER A 98 -12.48 6.70 16.43
C SER A 98 -11.15 6.84 17.18
N LEU A 99 -10.44 7.95 16.96
CA LEU A 99 -9.23 8.29 17.70
C LEU A 99 -9.52 8.51 19.19
N ASP A 100 -10.70 9.02 19.51
CA ASP A 100 -11.14 9.25 20.88
C ASP A 100 -11.20 7.93 21.67
N THR A 101 -11.93 6.94 21.14
CA THR A 101 -12.01 5.60 21.71
C THR A 101 -10.62 4.95 21.79
N GLN A 102 -9.85 5.00 20.69
CA GLN A 102 -8.53 4.35 20.66
C GLN A 102 -7.56 4.91 21.70
N SER A 103 -7.55 6.23 21.88
CA SER A 103 -6.67 6.87 22.85
C SER A 103 -7.07 6.56 24.30
N HIS A 104 -8.36 6.31 24.57
CA HIS A 104 -8.83 5.76 25.85
C HIS A 104 -8.41 4.30 26.03
N ASP A 105 -8.64 3.45 25.03
CA ASP A 105 -8.26 2.03 25.07
C ASP A 105 -6.75 1.84 25.37
N ILE A 106 -5.90 2.66 24.73
CA ILE A 106 -4.45 2.63 24.95
C ILE A 106 -4.11 3.17 26.35
N GLN A 107 -4.74 4.27 26.78
CA GLN A 107 -4.52 4.81 28.12
C GLN A 107 -4.86 3.79 29.20
N ASP A 108 -6.03 3.16 29.11
CA ASP A 108 -6.51 2.18 30.09
C ASP A 108 -5.59 0.95 30.13
N PHE A 109 -5.16 0.45 28.97
CA PHE A 109 -4.18 -0.63 28.89
C PHE A 109 -2.87 -0.27 29.60
N VAL A 110 -2.31 0.91 29.31
CA VAL A 110 -1.03 1.36 29.88
C VAL A 110 -1.16 1.56 31.40
N VAL A 111 -2.22 2.23 31.86
CA VAL A 111 -2.47 2.45 33.29
C VAL A 111 -2.65 1.13 34.03
N GLY A 112 -3.40 0.18 33.46
CA GLY A 112 -3.60 -1.16 34.04
C GLY A 112 -2.28 -1.94 34.15
N ALA A 113 -1.47 -1.91 33.10
CA ALA A 113 -0.16 -2.56 33.08
C ALA A 113 0.82 -1.96 34.11
N VAL A 114 0.83 -0.63 34.27
CA VAL A 114 1.68 0.08 35.25
C VAL A 114 1.21 -0.16 36.69
N SER A 115 -0.11 -0.23 36.89
CA SER A 115 -0.70 -0.42 38.23
C SER A 115 -0.61 -1.87 38.72
N GLY A 116 -0.13 -2.80 37.88
CA GLY A 116 -0.03 -4.23 38.21
C GLY A 116 -1.37 -4.98 38.20
N ASP A 117 -2.43 -4.35 37.68
CA ASP A 117 -3.80 -4.88 37.68
C ASP A 117 -4.13 -5.56 36.34
N ALA A 118 -3.22 -6.41 35.86
CA ALA A 118 -3.42 -7.22 34.67
C ALA A 118 -4.38 -8.39 34.96
N GLY A 119 -5.65 -8.07 35.24
CA GLY A 119 -6.71 -9.00 35.59
C GLY A 119 -7.95 -8.82 34.71
N THR A 120 -8.06 -9.67 33.69
CA THR A 120 -9.32 -10.04 32.99
C THR A 120 -10.18 -8.92 32.38
N HIS A 121 -9.87 -8.52 31.15
CA HIS A 121 -10.92 -8.03 30.24
C HIS A 121 -11.63 -9.24 29.60
N GLN A 122 -12.74 -9.66 30.23
CA GLN A 122 -13.78 -10.42 29.53
C GLN A 122 -14.52 -9.49 28.57
N SER A 123 -14.68 -9.92 27.33
CA SER A 123 -15.55 -9.28 26.34
C SER A 123 -16.98 -9.09 26.88
N PRO A 124 -17.67 -7.98 26.56
CA PRO A 124 -19.03 -7.77 27.02
C PRO A 124 -19.97 -8.73 26.28
N SER A 125 -20.46 -9.73 27.01
CA SER A 125 -21.62 -10.52 26.57
C SER A 125 -22.88 -9.73 26.94
N ALA A 126 -23.74 -9.48 25.95
CA ALA A 126 -25.05 -8.92 26.17
C ALA A 126 -25.90 -9.88 27.02
N ASP A 127 -26.49 -9.39 28.12
CA ASP A 127 -27.88 -9.70 28.41
C ASP A 127 -28.51 -8.82 29.49
N THR A 128 -29.81 -8.63 29.31
CA THR A 128 -30.73 -7.71 29.98
C THR A 128 -31.31 -8.20 31.32
N SER A 129 -31.72 -7.21 32.14
CA SER A 129 -32.84 -7.18 33.11
C SER A 129 -32.72 -7.71 34.56
N SER A 130 -32.72 -6.72 35.47
CA SER A 130 -33.60 -6.50 36.63
C SER A 130 -33.13 -6.82 38.07
N PRO A 131 -33.49 -5.98 39.08
CA PRO A 131 -32.91 -6.00 40.42
C PRO A 131 -33.88 -6.48 41.53
N THR A 132 -33.35 -7.05 42.62
CA THR A 132 -34.08 -7.17 43.90
C THR A 132 -33.15 -7.09 45.13
N HIS A 133 -33.70 -6.48 46.19
CA HIS A 133 -33.14 -6.06 47.49
C HIS A 133 -32.57 -7.17 48.42
N ALA A 134 -31.41 -6.87 49.05
CA ALA A 134 -30.98 -6.86 50.48
C ALA A 134 -31.70 -7.67 51.61
N PRO A 135 -31.14 -7.81 52.85
CA PRO A 135 -29.74 -7.88 53.36
C PRO A 135 -29.49 -8.99 54.44
N ASP A 136 -28.23 -9.26 54.86
CA ASP A 136 -27.76 -9.38 56.28
C ASP A 136 -26.40 -10.11 56.48
N SER A 137 -25.39 -9.35 56.97
CA SER A 137 -24.38 -9.55 58.06
C SER A 137 -23.61 -10.90 58.30
N PRO A 138 -22.56 -10.97 59.18
CA PRO A 138 -21.15 -10.80 58.82
C PRO A 138 -20.21 -11.95 59.31
N SER A 139 -18.89 -11.79 59.08
CA SER A 139 -17.73 -12.45 59.72
C SER A 139 -16.91 -13.43 58.85
N GLY A 140 -15.60 -13.20 58.80
CA GLY A 140 -14.64 -14.01 58.06
C GLY A 140 -13.24 -13.40 58.07
N SER A 141 -12.59 -13.37 59.23
CA SER A 141 -11.21 -12.96 59.43
C SER A 141 -10.25 -13.95 58.74
N GLY A 142 -9.84 -13.64 57.51
CA GLY A 142 -8.82 -14.40 56.77
C GLY A 142 -7.63 -13.52 56.45
N ARG A 143 -6.61 -13.50 57.32
CA ARG A 143 -5.28 -12.98 56.98
C ARG A 143 -4.67 -13.90 55.91
N SER A 144 -4.73 -13.52 54.65
CA SER A 144 -3.88 -14.10 53.60
C SER A 144 -2.57 -13.32 53.52
N SER A 145 -1.50 -14.02 53.83
CA SER A 145 -0.11 -13.58 53.72
C SER A 145 0.21 -13.21 52.26
N THR A 146 0.47 -11.93 52.03
CA THR A 146 1.04 -11.40 50.79
C THR A 146 2.44 -12.00 50.61
N SER A 147 2.57 -12.99 49.72
CA SER A 147 3.86 -13.30 49.12
C SER A 147 4.07 -12.31 47.99
N SER A 148 4.79 -11.23 48.29
CA SER A 148 5.33 -10.32 47.30
C SER A 148 6.42 -11.05 46.51
N GLN A 149 6.02 -11.92 45.59
CA GLN A 149 6.87 -12.22 44.45
C GLN A 149 6.86 -10.97 43.58
N SER A 150 8.01 -10.29 43.51
CA SER A 150 8.25 -9.26 42.52
C SER A 150 8.11 -9.91 41.14
N SER A 151 6.93 -9.83 40.54
CA SER A 151 6.76 -10.08 39.12
C SER A 151 7.58 -9.02 38.40
N THR A 152 8.76 -9.39 37.92
CA THR A 152 9.43 -8.59 36.89
C THR A 152 8.42 -8.41 35.76
N ALA A 153 7.99 -7.17 35.53
CA ALA A 153 7.02 -6.85 34.48
C ALA A 153 7.50 -7.48 33.17
N GLN A 154 6.62 -8.26 32.52
CA GLN A 154 6.97 -8.91 31.26
C GLN A 154 7.22 -7.82 30.20
N PRO A 155 8.28 -7.94 29.39
CA PRO A 155 8.55 -6.95 28.35
C PRO A 155 7.34 -6.87 27.41
N THR A 156 6.88 -5.66 27.12
CA THR A 156 5.64 -5.42 26.38
C THR A 156 5.94 -4.53 25.18
N THR A 157 5.45 -4.91 23.99
CA THR A 157 5.47 -4.05 22.80
C THR A 157 4.04 -3.61 22.44
N LEU A 158 3.83 -2.30 22.31
CA LEU A 158 2.61 -1.72 21.76
C LEU A 158 2.76 -1.55 20.25
N VAL A 159 1.84 -2.12 19.46
CA VAL A 159 1.75 -1.91 18.01
C VAL A 159 0.54 -1.06 17.73
N VAL A 160 0.75 0.18 17.27
CA VAL A 160 -0.30 1.21 17.18
C VAL A 160 -0.44 1.72 15.75
N ALA A 161 -1.60 1.49 15.13
CA ALA A 161 -2.02 2.23 13.95
C ALA A 161 -3.04 3.29 14.39
N PRO A 162 -2.70 4.59 14.36
CA PRO A 162 -3.64 5.60 14.85
C PRO A 162 -4.85 5.72 13.92
N VAL A 163 -6.04 5.85 14.50
CA VAL A 163 -7.27 6.14 13.73
C VAL A 163 -7.16 7.54 13.14
N VAL A 164 -7.21 7.63 11.81
CA VAL A 164 -7.20 8.89 11.06
C VAL A 164 -8.47 9.03 10.22
N PRO A 165 -9.07 10.23 10.11
CA PRO A 165 -10.15 10.47 9.16
C PRO A 165 -9.64 10.24 7.72
N VAL A 166 -10.24 9.29 7.01
CA VAL A 166 -9.91 8.99 5.60
C VAL A 166 -11.10 9.30 4.69
N GLN A 167 -10.82 10.07 3.63
CA GLN A 167 -11.78 10.44 2.60
C GLN A 167 -12.23 9.21 1.79
N ALA A 168 -13.43 9.26 1.20
CA ALA A 168 -13.97 8.15 0.41
C ALA A 168 -13.07 7.77 -0.78
N THR A 169 -12.44 8.75 -1.43
CA THR A 169 -11.53 8.54 -2.56
C THR A 169 -10.21 7.90 -2.16
N THR A 170 -9.64 8.24 -1.00
CA THR A 170 -8.38 7.63 -0.53
C THR A 170 -8.59 6.23 0.04
N ARG A 171 -9.78 5.93 0.57
CA ARG A 171 -10.18 4.54 0.95
C ARG A 171 -10.10 3.56 -0.20
N GLN A 172 -10.19 4.03 -1.45
CA GLN A 172 -10.06 3.19 -2.66
C GLN A 172 -8.62 2.65 -2.87
N TYR A 173 -7.66 3.05 -2.05
CA TYR A 173 -6.29 2.51 -2.09
C TYR A 173 -6.01 1.52 -0.94
N GLY A 174 -6.97 1.34 -0.04
CA GLY A 174 -6.84 0.53 1.17
C GLY A 174 -6.54 1.36 2.42
N ASP A 175 -6.68 0.70 3.57
CA ASP A 175 -6.76 1.36 4.87
C ASP A 175 -5.41 1.82 5.43
N TYR A 176 -4.31 1.34 4.84
CA TYR A 176 -2.95 1.65 5.30
C TYR A 176 -2.33 2.86 4.62
N THR A 177 -3.04 3.48 3.67
CA THR A 177 -2.47 4.62 2.94
C THR A 177 -2.18 5.77 3.90
N SER A 178 -0.94 6.27 3.82
CA SER A 178 -0.40 7.15 4.84
C SER A 178 -1.01 8.56 4.82
N HIS A 179 -1.62 8.96 5.93
CA HIS A 179 -2.08 10.31 6.25
C HIS A 179 -1.57 10.65 7.66
N PRO A 180 -0.57 11.55 7.81
CA PRO A 180 -0.06 11.94 9.12
C PRO A 180 -1.19 12.37 10.06
N LEU A 181 -1.19 11.86 11.31
CA LEU A 181 -2.12 12.31 12.33
C LEU A 181 -1.61 13.64 12.91
N THR A 182 -2.23 14.74 12.50
CA THR A 182 -1.90 16.09 12.95
C THR A 182 -3.13 16.80 13.52
N TRP A 183 -2.89 17.77 14.40
CA TRP A 183 -3.91 18.66 14.94
C TRP A 183 -3.34 20.06 15.15
N SER A 184 -4.21 21.07 15.10
CA SER A 184 -3.81 22.45 15.38
C SER A 184 -3.37 22.59 16.84
N THR A 185 -2.22 23.20 17.06
CA THR A 185 -1.76 23.56 18.41
C THR A 185 -2.48 24.79 18.95
N ALA A 186 -3.12 25.59 18.09
CA ALA A 186 -3.92 26.75 18.46
C ALA A 186 -5.34 26.37 18.91
N ASP A 187 -5.79 25.16 18.60
CA ASP A 187 -7.03 24.59 19.13
C ASP A 187 -6.75 24.16 20.59
N THR A 188 -6.81 25.13 21.51
CA THR A 188 -6.76 24.94 22.97
C THR A 188 -8.16 25.10 23.58
N ASP A 189 -8.38 24.56 24.78
CA ASP A 189 -9.64 24.61 25.57
C ASP A 189 -10.18 26.03 25.91
N ASP A 190 -9.71 27.09 25.23
CA ASP A 190 -10.15 28.46 25.46
C ASP A 190 -11.57 28.66 24.93
N THR A 191 -12.50 28.28 25.79
CA THR A 191 -13.93 28.56 25.76
C THR A 191 -14.21 30.01 26.12
N SER A 192 -13.51 30.94 25.46
CA SER A 192 -13.95 32.33 25.45
C SER A 192 -14.94 32.49 24.30
N PRO A 193 -16.27 32.56 24.57
CA PRO A 193 -17.22 32.94 23.54
C PRO A 193 -16.88 34.39 23.18
N SER A 194 -16.16 34.60 22.08
CA SER A 194 -16.14 35.91 21.46
C SER A 194 -17.55 36.13 20.91
N ASP A 195 -18.37 36.80 21.72
CA ASP A 195 -19.62 37.44 21.31
C ASP A 195 -19.34 38.22 20.02
N ASN A 196 -19.80 37.67 18.89
CA ASN A 196 -19.88 38.22 17.53
C ASN A 196 -19.26 37.27 16.49
N SER A 197 -19.99 36.23 16.14
CA SER A 197 -19.92 35.67 14.80
C SER A 197 -21.26 35.02 14.47
N ALA A 198 -21.83 35.40 13.34
CA ALA A 198 -22.94 34.70 12.70
C ALA A 198 -22.45 33.37 12.12
N ASP A 199 -21.85 32.53 12.97
CA ASP A 199 -21.32 31.23 12.58
C ASP A 199 -22.49 30.27 12.36
N THR A 200 -22.53 29.66 11.17
CA THR A 200 -23.49 28.62 10.81
C THR A 200 -23.27 27.36 11.67
N ASP A 201 -24.33 26.56 11.87
CA ASP A 201 -24.25 25.29 12.63
C ASP A 201 -23.13 24.36 12.14
N THR A 202 -22.84 24.37 10.83
CA THR A 202 -21.77 23.59 10.19
C THR A 202 -20.37 24.01 10.65
N THR A 203 -20.12 25.31 10.82
CA THR A 203 -18.82 25.84 11.25
C THR A 203 -18.54 25.54 12.73
N GLN A 204 -19.59 25.49 13.55
CA GLN A 204 -19.46 25.08 14.94
C GLN A 204 -19.20 23.57 15.09
N GLN A 205 -19.88 22.74 14.30
CA GLN A 205 -19.66 21.29 14.29
C GLN A 205 -18.23 20.92 13.83
N SER A 206 -17.74 21.55 12.77
CA SER A 206 -16.37 21.31 12.28
C SER A 206 -15.30 21.77 13.28
N ARG A 207 -15.53 22.89 13.99
CA ARG A 207 -14.65 23.33 15.09
C ARG A 207 -14.64 22.33 16.25
N GLN A 208 -15.80 21.84 16.67
CA GLN A 208 -15.90 20.86 17.76
C GLN A 208 -15.20 19.54 17.39
N ALA A 209 -15.36 19.07 16.15
CA ALA A 209 -14.66 17.88 15.65
C ALA A 209 -13.14 18.05 15.70
N ARG A 210 -12.61 19.21 15.30
CA ARG A 210 -11.17 19.52 15.39
C ARG A 210 -10.66 19.55 16.83
N LEU A 211 -11.40 20.16 17.76
CA LEU A 211 -11.04 20.19 19.18
C LEU A 211 -11.01 18.78 19.79
N SER A 212 -12.03 17.96 19.52
CA SER A 212 -12.09 16.57 19.98
C SER A 212 -10.94 15.74 19.43
N GLN A 213 -10.60 15.89 18.14
CA GLN A 213 -9.44 15.22 17.55
C GLN A 213 -8.12 15.66 18.19
N ALA A 214 -7.95 16.95 18.47
CA ALA A 214 -6.75 17.47 19.13
C ALA A 214 -6.60 16.93 20.57
N GLN A 215 -7.70 16.89 21.34
CA GLN A 215 -7.72 16.32 22.69
C GLN A 215 -7.37 14.82 22.67
N ALA A 216 -7.99 14.05 21.78
CA ALA A 216 -7.71 12.63 21.61
C ALA A 216 -6.26 12.36 21.18
N GLY A 217 -5.71 13.17 20.26
CA GLY A 217 -4.31 13.11 19.85
C GLY A 217 -3.34 13.38 21.01
N ARG A 218 -3.59 14.41 21.83
CA ARG A 218 -2.78 14.70 23.02
C ARG A 218 -2.86 13.60 24.08
N ARG A 219 -4.04 13.00 24.27
CA ARG A 219 -4.23 11.84 25.18
C ARG A 219 -3.44 10.63 24.69
N LEU A 220 -3.51 10.34 23.39
CA LEU A 220 -2.72 9.26 22.77
C LEU A 220 -1.22 9.46 23.04
N VAL A 221 -0.68 10.64 22.74
CA VAL A 221 0.74 10.95 22.96
C VAL A 221 1.12 10.80 24.44
N SER A 222 0.27 11.28 25.36
CA SER A 222 0.50 11.14 26.81
C SER A 222 0.55 9.66 27.24
N ALA A 223 -0.40 8.84 26.77
CA ALA A 223 -0.43 7.41 27.08
C ALA A 223 0.79 6.67 26.53
N LEU A 224 1.21 6.98 25.29
CA LEU A 224 2.40 6.38 24.69
C LEU A 224 3.69 6.82 25.40
N ASN A 225 3.79 8.06 25.86
CA ASN A 225 4.95 8.48 26.66
C ASN A 225 5.00 7.76 28.01
N LEU A 226 3.86 7.62 28.70
CA LEU A 226 3.76 6.84 29.94
C LEU A 226 4.18 5.37 29.72
N ALA A 227 3.75 4.76 28.61
CA ALA A 227 4.14 3.41 28.24
C ALA A 227 5.67 3.28 28.08
N ARG A 228 6.30 4.22 27.36
CA ARG A 228 7.76 4.25 27.18
C ARG A 228 8.49 4.44 28.50
N GLU A 229 8.04 5.38 29.34
CA GLU A 229 8.60 5.64 30.67
C GLU A 229 8.51 4.42 31.59
N SER A 230 7.51 3.57 31.35
CA SER A 230 7.30 2.30 32.06
C SER A 230 8.05 1.11 31.45
N GLY A 231 8.90 1.36 30.44
CA GLY A 231 9.75 0.34 29.81
C GLY A 231 9.09 -0.46 28.68
N MET A 232 7.93 -0.05 28.19
CA MET A 232 7.31 -0.66 27.00
C MET A 232 7.97 -0.16 25.71
N HIS A 233 8.02 -1.03 24.71
CA HIS A 233 8.39 -0.66 23.34
C HIS A 233 7.17 -0.22 22.54
N ILE A 234 7.36 0.70 21.60
CA ILE A 234 6.27 1.30 20.83
C ILE A 234 6.60 1.29 19.34
N MET A 235 5.76 0.59 18.58
CA MET A 235 5.75 0.57 17.14
C MET A 235 4.54 1.35 16.63
N VAL A 236 4.75 2.24 15.65
CA VAL A 236 3.64 2.95 14.98
C VAL A 236 3.53 2.52 13.52
N LEU A 237 2.33 2.16 13.09
CA LEU A 237 2.05 1.69 11.73
C LEU A 237 1.39 2.78 10.88
N ALA A 238 1.76 2.84 9.60
CA ALA A 238 1.18 3.64 8.51
C ALA A 238 1.27 5.17 8.66
N ASN A 239 0.83 5.73 9.80
CA ASN A 239 0.62 7.15 10.00
C ASN A 239 1.49 7.67 11.15
N PRO A 240 2.44 8.60 10.92
CA PRO A 240 3.15 9.22 12.03
C PRO A 240 2.19 10.05 12.90
N ILE A 241 2.50 10.13 14.19
CA ILE A 241 1.72 10.87 15.18
C ILE A 241 2.49 12.16 15.52
N GLN A 242 1.85 13.32 15.34
CA GLN A 242 2.45 14.61 15.67
C GLN A 242 2.96 14.64 17.12
N GLY A 243 4.22 15.04 17.31
CA GLY A 243 4.84 15.19 18.63
C GLY A 243 5.26 13.86 19.26
N PHE A 244 5.28 12.76 18.51
CA PHE A 244 5.66 11.45 19.03
C PHE A 244 6.55 10.67 18.05
N THR A 245 7.68 10.16 18.56
CA THR A 245 8.60 9.30 17.80
C THR A 245 8.59 7.87 18.36
N PRO A 246 8.16 6.85 17.60
CA PRO A 246 8.18 5.46 18.05
C PRO A 246 9.59 4.87 18.07
N ASP A 247 9.76 3.71 18.72
CA ASP A 247 11.00 2.92 18.61
C ASP A 247 11.21 2.43 17.17
N ILE A 248 10.12 1.97 16.54
CA ILE A 248 10.07 1.56 15.13
C ILE A 248 8.82 2.14 14.48
N PHE A 249 8.99 2.76 13.32
CA PHE A 249 7.90 3.15 12.45
C PHE A 249 7.75 2.13 11.31
N VAL A 250 6.53 1.73 10.98
CA VAL A 250 6.24 0.86 9.83
C VAL A 250 5.57 1.69 8.76
N GLN A 251 6.37 2.06 7.76
CA GLN A 251 5.90 2.82 6.62
C GLN A 251 5.29 1.86 5.58
N MET A 252 3.98 1.98 5.42
CA MET A 252 3.20 1.35 4.36
C MET A 252 3.33 2.17 3.05
N SER A 253 2.71 1.72 1.97
CA SER A 253 2.81 2.37 0.66
C SER A 253 2.27 3.79 0.70
N THR A 254 3.10 4.69 0.22
CA THR A 254 2.76 6.10 0.02
C THR A 254 2.15 6.30 -1.37
N ALA A 255 1.32 7.34 -1.51
CA ALA A 255 0.82 7.83 -2.80
C ALA A 255 1.92 7.91 -3.89
N ARG A 256 3.08 8.47 -3.53
CA ARG A 256 4.24 8.59 -4.41
C ARG A 256 4.79 7.23 -4.87
N GLN A 257 4.88 6.25 -3.97
CA GLN A 257 5.32 4.89 -4.33
C GLN A 257 4.32 4.21 -5.26
N ILE A 258 3.01 4.39 -5.01
CA ILE A 258 1.94 3.85 -5.86
C ILE A 258 2.06 4.43 -7.28
N GLY A 259 2.11 5.75 -7.41
CA GLY A 259 2.27 6.41 -8.71
C GLY A 259 3.56 6.00 -9.43
N ALA A 260 4.70 5.97 -8.72
CA ALA A 260 5.97 5.56 -9.31
C ALA A 260 5.96 4.09 -9.78
N MET A 261 5.32 3.19 -9.02
CA MET A 261 5.16 1.78 -9.39
C MET A 261 4.37 1.66 -10.70
N GLN A 262 3.21 2.32 -10.81
CA GLN A 262 2.39 2.25 -12.01
C GLN A 262 3.11 2.80 -13.25
N ALA A 263 3.80 3.94 -13.12
CA ALA A 263 4.57 4.51 -14.22
C ALA A 263 5.72 3.59 -14.67
N ARG A 264 6.45 2.93 -13.75
CA ARG A 264 7.54 2.00 -14.11
C ARG A 264 7.02 0.80 -14.88
N GLN A 265 5.87 0.28 -14.46
CA GLN A 265 5.20 -0.82 -15.13
C GLN A 265 4.76 -0.39 -16.55
N MET A 266 4.21 0.81 -16.70
CA MET A 266 3.85 1.38 -18.00
C MET A 266 5.08 1.55 -18.93
N VAL A 267 6.18 2.14 -18.43
CA VAL A 267 7.45 2.28 -19.15
C VAL A 267 7.93 0.94 -19.70
N THR A 268 7.91 -0.09 -18.84
CA THR A 268 8.40 -1.42 -19.17
C THR A 268 7.51 -2.10 -20.21
N LYS A 269 6.19 -2.08 -20.02
CA LYS A 269 5.25 -2.80 -20.90
C LYS A 269 5.15 -2.16 -22.29
N LEU A 270 5.20 -0.83 -22.37
CA LEU A 270 5.23 -0.09 -23.64
C LEU A 270 6.63 0.01 -24.26
N ASP A 271 7.68 -0.40 -23.54
CA ASP A 271 9.08 -0.30 -23.97
C ASP A 271 9.42 1.15 -24.39
N LEU A 272 9.10 2.11 -23.52
CA LEU A 272 9.20 3.54 -23.83
C LEU A 272 10.64 3.97 -24.16
N ASP A 273 11.63 3.18 -23.76
CA ASP A 273 13.05 3.34 -24.10
C ASP A 273 13.35 3.14 -25.60
N LYS A 274 12.44 2.56 -26.38
CA LYS A 274 12.57 2.41 -27.84
C LYS A 274 11.66 3.34 -28.65
N VAL A 275 10.75 4.05 -28.00
CA VAL A 275 9.80 4.96 -28.66
C VAL A 275 10.54 6.17 -29.24
N THR A 276 10.02 6.86 -30.26
CA THR A 276 10.67 8.08 -30.77
C THR A 276 9.66 9.22 -30.82
N SER A 277 10.14 10.45 -30.83
CA SER A 277 9.27 11.63 -30.89
C SER A 277 8.49 11.77 -32.21
N ARG A 278 8.82 10.96 -33.23
CA ARG A 278 8.06 10.89 -34.50
C ARG A 278 6.90 9.91 -34.44
N ASN A 279 6.87 9.03 -33.45
CA ASN A 279 5.79 8.07 -33.22
C ASN A 279 5.65 7.89 -31.70
N PRO A 280 5.12 8.90 -31.01
CA PRO A 280 4.94 8.84 -29.56
C PRO A 280 3.95 7.73 -29.15
N LYS A 281 3.97 7.43 -27.85
CA LYS A 281 2.95 6.63 -27.19
C LYS A 281 1.93 7.55 -26.52
N GLU A 282 0.66 7.25 -26.73
CA GLU A 282 -0.46 8.01 -26.18
C GLU A 282 -0.88 7.41 -24.83
N ILE A 283 -0.67 8.15 -23.74
CA ILE A 283 -0.95 7.70 -22.37
C ILE A 283 -1.86 8.69 -21.65
N GLU A 284 -2.99 8.22 -21.13
CA GLU A 284 -3.84 8.99 -20.22
C GLU A 284 -3.53 8.70 -18.75
N ILE A 285 -3.68 9.71 -17.89
CA ILE A 285 -3.52 9.60 -16.44
C ILE A 285 -4.82 10.02 -15.77
N LEU A 286 -5.53 9.08 -15.15
CA LEU A 286 -6.78 9.32 -14.43
C LEU A 286 -6.50 9.35 -12.93
N LEU A 287 -6.45 10.56 -12.38
CA LEU A 287 -6.16 10.81 -10.97
C LEU A 287 -7.47 11.14 -10.23
N PRO A 288 -8.08 10.20 -9.49
CA PRO A 288 -9.32 10.49 -8.77
C PRO A 288 -9.07 11.53 -7.67
N TYR A 289 -10.02 12.44 -7.49
CA TYR A 289 -9.95 13.56 -6.56
C TYR A 289 -11.33 13.84 -5.98
N ALA A 290 -11.41 14.13 -4.68
CA ALA A 290 -12.60 14.68 -4.06
C ALA A 290 -12.39 16.19 -3.87
N SER A 291 -13.34 17.01 -4.33
CA SER A 291 -13.30 18.46 -4.13
C SER A 291 -13.57 18.85 -2.68
N ASP A 292 -13.18 20.06 -2.31
CA ASP A 292 -13.16 20.60 -0.94
C ASP A 292 -14.55 20.82 -0.29
N ASP A 293 -15.64 20.36 -0.92
CA ASP A 293 -17.00 20.42 -0.35
C ASP A 293 -17.26 19.36 0.73
N ASP A 294 -16.32 18.44 0.94
CA ASP A 294 -16.30 17.49 2.05
C ASP A 294 -15.29 17.99 3.11
N ASP A 295 -15.73 18.16 4.37
CA ASP A 295 -15.07 18.80 5.54
C ASP A 295 -13.65 18.32 5.97
N ALA A 296 -12.89 17.67 5.10
CA ALA A 296 -11.51 17.22 5.30
C ALA A 296 -10.54 17.97 4.36
N GLU A 297 -10.44 19.29 4.53
CA GLU A 297 -9.57 20.15 3.70
C GLU A 297 -8.11 19.64 3.65
N GLY A 298 -7.55 19.54 2.44
CA GLY A 298 -6.11 19.36 2.20
C GLY A 298 -5.56 17.92 2.11
N SER A 299 -6.33 16.90 2.50
CA SER A 299 -5.87 15.50 2.48
C SER A 299 -5.89 14.88 1.06
N SER A 300 -6.99 15.09 0.31
CA SER A 300 -7.10 14.68 -1.11
C SER A 300 -6.03 15.32 -1.99
N ASP A 301 -5.82 16.62 -1.79
CA ASP A 301 -4.81 17.43 -2.49
C ASP A 301 -3.42 16.82 -2.38
N ARG A 302 -3.00 16.52 -1.15
CA ARG A 302 -1.68 15.94 -0.89
C ARG A 302 -1.55 14.56 -1.49
N PHE A 303 -2.56 13.70 -1.36
CA PHE A 303 -2.51 12.35 -1.91
C PHE A 303 -2.43 12.37 -3.45
N ALA A 304 -3.26 13.18 -4.10
CA ALA A 304 -3.26 13.33 -5.55
C ALA A 304 -1.92 13.92 -6.06
N GLN A 305 -1.44 14.99 -5.41
CA GLN A 305 -0.17 15.62 -5.73
C GLN A 305 1.02 14.66 -5.58
N GLU A 306 1.08 13.90 -4.48
CA GLU A 306 2.16 12.94 -4.25
C GLU A 306 2.11 11.76 -5.21
N SER A 307 0.91 11.27 -5.53
CA SER A 307 0.68 10.25 -6.57
C SER A 307 1.22 10.70 -7.91
N PHE A 308 0.84 11.90 -8.36
CA PHE A 308 1.35 12.46 -9.61
C PHE A 308 2.85 12.71 -9.55
N SER A 309 3.38 13.17 -8.41
CA SER A 309 4.82 13.34 -8.23
C SER A 309 5.58 12.02 -8.38
N GLY A 310 5.00 10.91 -7.92
CA GLY A 310 5.49 9.55 -8.17
C GLY A 310 5.52 9.19 -9.64
N LEU A 311 4.39 9.36 -10.35
CA LEU A 311 4.29 9.15 -11.81
C LEU A 311 5.32 9.98 -12.57
N TRP A 312 5.37 11.28 -12.28
CA TRP A 312 6.21 12.25 -12.95
C TRP A 312 7.70 11.96 -12.78
N SER A 313 8.11 11.47 -11.60
CA SER A 313 9.50 11.06 -11.34
C SER A 313 10.01 10.00 -12.32
N VAL A 314 9.10 9.25 -12.95
CA VAL A 314 9.40 8.18 -13.92
C VAL A 314 9.10 8.61 -15.36
N LEU A 315 7.94 9.23 -15.60
CA LEU A 315 7.49 9.56 -16.97
C LEU A 315 8.11 10.84 -17.54
N ALA A 316 8.57 11.78 -16.70
CA ALA A 316 9.06 13.09 -17.15
C ALA A 316 10.08 13.04 -18.29
N PRO A 317 11.09 12.15 -18.31
CA PRO A 317 12.05 12.09 -19.43
C PRO A 317 11.39 11.76 -20.77
N TYR A 318 10.38 10.88 -20.79
CA TYR A 318 9.68 10.47 -22.00
C TYR A 318 8.71 11.55 -22.49
N VAL A 319 8.05 12.23 -21.56
CA VAL A 319 7.15 13.36 -21.87
C VAL A 319 7.95 14.55 -22.42
N LYS A 320 9.02 14.96 -21.74
CA LYS A 320 9.86 16.09 -22.16
C LYS A 320 10.56 15.87 -23.50
N SER A 321 10.90 14.63 -23.83
CA SER A 321 11.45 14.26 -25.15
C SER A 321 10.39 14.11 -26.24
N GLY A 322 9.10 14.21 -25.90
CA GLY A 322 7.97 14.01 -26.81
C GLY A 322 7.78 12.57 -27.27
N ARG A 323 8.27 11.59 -26.50
CA ARG A 323 8.04 10.16 -26.72
C ARG A 323 6.72 9.70 -26.13
N VAL A 324 6.18 10.46 -25.19
CA VAL A 324 4.86 10.25 -24.58
C VAL A 324 4.06 11.55 -24.70
N THR A 325 2.81 11.41 -25.12
CA THR A 325 1.77 12.44 -25.18
C THR A 325 0.47 11.85 -24.61
N SER A 326 -0.59 12.64 -24.49
CA SER A 326 -1.93 12.11 -24.21
C SER A 326 -2.94 12.54 -25.28
N PRO A 327 -3.95 11.70 -25.59
CA PRO A 327 -5.04 12.04 -26.49
C PRO A 327 -5.76 13.34 -26.14
N SER A 328 -5.99 13.58 -24.85
CA SER A 328 -6.65 14.79 -24.35
C SER A 328 -5.78 16.06 -24.43
N GLY A 329 -4.50 15.95 -24.81
CA GLY A 329 -3.53 17.05 -24.76
C GLY A 329 -3.14 17.49 -23.34
N LYS A 330 -3.58 16.77 -22.30
CA LYS A 330 -3.19 17.05 -20.90
C LYS A 330 -1.72 16.74 -20.62
N LEU A 331 -1.15 15.73 -21.29
CA LEU A 331 0.25 15.34 -21.18
C LEU A 331 1.03 15.76 -22.43
N GLU A 332 1.93 16.72 -22.27
CA GLU A 332 2.67 17.37 -23.35
C GLU A 332 4.07 17.78 -22.89
N ARG A 333 4.95 18.20 -23.81
CA ARG A 333 6.35 18.52 -23.48
C ARG A 333 6.52 19.62 -22.43
N SER A 334 5.57 20.55 -22.36
CA SER A 334 5.53 21.66 -21.41
C SER A 334 5.02 21.25 -20.02
N THR A 335 4.40 20.07 -19.88
CA THR A 335 3.92 19.56 -18.60
C THR A 335 5.08 19.47 -17.59
N SER A 336 4.77 19.78 -16.34
CA SER A 336 5.65 19.75 -15.19
C SER A 336 5.00 18.99 -14.03
N GLN A 337 5.76 18.77 -12.96
CA GLN A 337 5.21 18.17 -11.73
C GLN A 337 4.09 19.01 -11.11
N GLY A 338 4.16 20.35 -11.28
CA GLY A 338 3.19 21.28 -10.70
C GLY A 338 1.81 21.23 -11.36
N ASP A 339 1.72 20.63 -12.54
CA ASP A 339 0.49 20.57 -13.35
C ASP A 339 -0.45 19.43 -12.93
N TRP A 340 -0.23 18.80 -11.77
CA TRP A 340 -0.95 17.61 -11.32
C TRP A 340 -2.47 17.76 -11.34
N ARG A 341 -3.01 18.96 -11.03
CA ARG A 341 -4.45 19.26 -11.08
C ARG A 341 -5.07 19.12 -12.48
N ARG A 342 -4.29 19.18 -13.56
CA ARG A 342 -4.80 18.96 -14.93
C ARG A 342 -5.31 17.53 -15.14
N PHE A 343 -4.84 16.58 -14.32
CA PHE A 343 -5.12 15.15 -14.44
C PHE A 343 -6.23 14.69 -13.48
N THR A 344 -6.67 15.55 -12.57
CA THR A 344 -7.67 15.21 -11.56
C THR A 344 -9.09 15.17 -12.12
N PHE A 345 -9.94 14.31 -11.57
CA PHE A 345 -11.37 14.27 -11.85
C PHE A 345 -12.15 13.69 -10.66
N SER A 346 -13.46 13.96 -10.59
CA SER A 346 -14.34 13.42 -9.55
C SER A 346 -14.74 11.99 -9.89
N ALA A 347 -14.27 11.02 -9.12
CA ALA A 347 -14.58 9.60 -9.30
C ALA A 347 -15.61 9.13 -8.26
N GLN A 348 -16.79 9.75 -8.27
CA GLN A 348 -17.86 9.43 -7.29
C GLN A 348 -18.53 8.09 -7.58
N ASP A 349 -18.70 7.77 -8.86
CA ASP A 349 -19.33 6.54 -9.31
C ASP A 349 -18.72 6.08 -10.65
N SER A 350 -19.21 4.93 -11.15
CA SER A 350 -18.75 4.36 -12.42
C SER A 350 -19.08 5.23 -13.63
N ASP A 351 -20.15 6.03 -13.58
CA ASP A 351 -20.60 6.81 -14.74
C ASP A 351 -19.77 8.10 -14.88
N ALA A 352 -19.37 8.71 -13.75
CA ALA A 352 -18.40 9.80 -13.76
C ALA A 352 -17.04 9.38 -14.36
N ILE A 353 -16.62 8.12 -14.12
CA ILE A 353 -15.40 7.58 -14.72
C ILE A 353 -15.58 7.37 -16.24
N THR A 354 -16.72 6.83 -16.67
CA THR A 354 -16.99 6.61 -18.10
C THR A 354 -17.05 7.93 -18.86
N ASP A 355 -17.72 8.93 -18.31
CA ASP A 355 -17.82 10.28 -18.89
C ASP A 355 -16.45 10.95 -19.04
N GLU A 356 -15.57 10.80 -18.04
CA GLU A 356 -14.21 11.33 -18.10
C GLU A 356 -13.37 10.63 -19.18
N VAL A 357 -13.51 9.31 -19.35
CA VAL A 357 -12.83 8.55 -20.41
C VAL A 357 -13.33 9.00 -21.79
N ASP A 358 -14.65 9.10 -21.98
CA ASP A 358 -15.27 9.59 -23.21
C ASP A 358 -14.78 10.98 -23.59
N HIS A 359 -14.75 11.89 -22.60
CA HIS A 359 -14.28 13.26 -22.80
C HIS A 359 -12.80 13.28 -23.24
N ARG A 360 -11.93 12.54 -22.53
CA ARG A 360 -10.48 12.55 -22.83
C ARG A 360 -10.13 11.88 -24.14
N LEU A 361 -10.87 10.85 -24.54
CA LEU A 361 -10.69 10.19 -25.83
C LEU A 361 -11.46 10.91 -26.95
N SER A 362 -12.27 11.92 -26.65
CA SER A 362 -13.13 12.61 -27.62
C SER A 362 -14.07 11.65 -28.38
N MET A 363 -14.55 10.60 -27.71
CA MET A 363 -15.34 9.51 -28.29
C MET A 363 -16.83 9.58 -27.93
N SER A 364 -17.41 10.78 -27.90
CA SER A 364 -18.82 11.01 -27.51
C SER A 364 -19.85 10.35 -28.44
N SER A 365 -19.43 9.80 -29.59
CA SER A 365 -20.29 9.01 -30.49
C SER A 365 -19.70 7.62 -30.72
N ARG A 366 -20.46 6.58 -30.38
CA ARG A 366 -20.06 5.14 -30.48
C ARG A 366 -19.95 4.60 -31.92
N SER A 367 -19.91 5.49 -32.90
CA SER A 367 -19.81 5.23 -34.35
C SER A 367 -18.69 6.02 -35.02
N GLY A 368 -17.89 6.77 -34.27
CA GLY A 368 -16.72 7.50 -34.77
C GLY A 368 -15.48 6.63 -34.94
N THR A 369 -14.47 7.17 -35.63
CA THR A 369 -13.12 6.60 -35.73
C THR A 369 -12.50 6.57 -34.34
N HIS A 370 -11.85 5.46 -33.96
CA HIS A 370 -11.28 5.36 -32.61
C HIS A 370 -10.11 6.34 -32.43
N THR A 371 -10.06 6.97 -31.26
CA THR A 371 -8.89 7.71 -30.80
C THR A 371 -7.84 6.73 -30.31
N ARG A 372 -6.63 6.76 -30.87
CA ARG A 372 -5.56 5.88 -30.41
C ARG A 372 -5.17 6.20 -28.97
N VAL A 373 -5.15 5.18 -28.12
CA VAL A 373 -4.58 5.23 -26.76
C VAL A 373 -3.74 3.96 -26.55
N ASP A 374 -2.49 4.12 -26.11
CA ASP A 374 -1.57 3.00 -25.87
C ASP A 374 -1.59 2.54 -24.39
N GLY A 375 -1.92 3.45 -23.46
CA GLY A 375 -2.00 3.15 -22.04
C GLY A 375 -2.89 4.12 -21.25
N ILE A 376 -3.53 3.63 -20.20
CA ILE A 376 -4.30 4.41 -19.24
C ILE A 376 -3.80 4.05 -17.84
N ILE A 377 -3.26 5.04 -17.15
CA ILE A 377 -2.92 4.93 -15.75
C ILE A 377 -4.16 5.27 -14.94
N ALA A 378 -4.94 4.25 -14.59
CA ALA A 378 -5.98 4.36 -13.58
C ALA A 378 -5.32 4.13 -12.21
N MET A 379 -5.43 5.13 -11.34
CA MET A 379 -4.65 5.15 -10.10
C MET A 379 -5.11 4.11 -9.07
N ASN A 380 -6.35 3.62 -9.15
CA ASN A 380 -6.87 2.52 -8.34
C ASN A 380 -7.81 1.61 -9.16
N ASP A 381 -8.17 0.45 -8.61
CA ASP A 381 -8.98 -0.56 -9.31
C ASP A 381 -10.45 -0.14 -9.52
N PHE A 382 -10.97 0.78 -8.70
CA PHE A 382 -12.28 1.38 -8.93
C PHE A 382 -12.30 2.19 -10.24
N VAL A 383 -11.30 3.06 -10.43
CA VAL A 383 -11.12 3.80 -11.69
C VAL A 383 -10.82 2.85 -12.84
N ALA A 384 -10.00 1.82 -12.62
CA ALA A 384 -9.68 0.83 -13.66
C ALA A 384 -10.94 0.10 -14.14
N SER A 385 -11.84 -0.28 -13.22
CA SER A 385 -13.11 -0.93 -13.55
C SER A 385 -14.00 -0.04 -14.44
N GLY A 386 -14.11 1.25 -14.12
CA GLY A 386 -14.84 2.21 -14.96
C GLY A 386 -14.20 2.40 -16.33
N VAL A 387 -12.87 2.44 -16.40
CA VAL A 387 -12.12 2.49 -17.68
C VAL A 387 -12.39 1.25 -18.54
N VAL A 388 -12.34 0.06 -17.95
CA VAL A 388 -12.61 -1.20 -18.67
C VAL A 388 -14.03 -1.19 -19.21
N LYS A 389 -15.02 -0.83 -18.38
CA LYS A 389 -16.43 -0.68 -18.79
C LYS A 389 -16.56 0.23 -20.01
N GLU A 390 -15.94 1.40 -19.99
CA GLU A 390 -16.08 2.35 -21.10
C GLU A 390 -15.34 1.91 -22.36
N LEU A 391 -14.12 1.37 -22.25
CA LEU A 391 -13.40 0.86 -23.41
C LEU A 391 -14.16 -0.27 -24.13
N GLU A 392 -14.90 -1.12 -23.38
CA GLU A 392 -15.80 -2.11 -23.98
C GLU A 392 -17.01 -1.45 -24.67
N ALA A 393 -17.62 -0.44 -24.05
CA ALA A 393 -18.73 0.31 -24.62
C ALA A 393 -18.35 1.07 -25.90
N LEU A 394 -17.13 1.62 -25.94
CA LEU A 394 -16.50 2.24 -27.10
C LEU A 394 -16.02 1.25 -28.16
N LYS A 395 -16.02 -0.06 -27.85
CA LYS A 395 -15.64 -1.17 -28.73
C LYS A 395 -14.15 -1.26 -29.07
N TYR A 396 -13.29 -0.86 -28.14
CA TYR A 396 -11.87 -1.22 -28.23
C TYR A 396 -11.71 -2.75 -28.20
N THR A 397 -10.79 -3.27 -29.01
CA THR A 397 -10.65 -4.69 -29.31
C THR A 397 -9.33 -5.27 -28.80
N GLY A 398 -9.36 -6.54 -28.40
CA GLY A 398 -8.21 -7.24 -27.81
C GLY A 398 -8.10 -7.04 -26.30
N SER A 399 -6.88 -7.18 -25.79
CA SER A 399 -6.54 -7.17 -24.38
C SER A 399 -5.18 -6.50 -24.15
N SER A 400 -4.93 -6.00 -22.93
CA SER A 400 -3.60 -5.47 -22.56
C SER A 400 -2.50 -6.54 -22.69
N ALA A 401 -2.87 -7.82 -22.63
CA ALA A 401 -2.00 -8.96 -22.85
C ALA A 401 -1.39 -8.99 -24.27
N ASP A 402 -2.10 -8.46 -25.27
CA ASP A 402 -1.68 -8.43 -26.68
C ASP A 402 -0.60 -7.38 -26.93
N VAL A 403 -0.40 -6.46 -25.99
CA VAL A 403 0.64 -5.43 -26.07
C VAL A 403 1.98 -6.02 -25.66
N ASN A 404 2.94 -6.01 -26.60
CA ASN A 404 4.29 -6.56 -26.45
C ASN A 404 4.30 -8.00 -25.91
N PRO A 405 3.94 -8.99 -26.73
CA PRO A 405 3.67 -10.34 -26.25
C PRO A 405 4.93 -11.17 -25.93
N SER A 406 6.13 -10.68 -26.24
CA SER A 406 7.38 -11.19 -25.61
C SER A 406 7.39 -11.02 -24.09
N ILE A 407 6.41 -10.29 -23.56
CA ILE A 407 6.09 -10.07 -22.15
C ILE A 407 4.61 -10.52 -21.88
N SER A 408 4.08 -11.51 -22.63
CA SER A 408 2.65 -11.87 -22.63
C SER A 408 2.21 -12.90 -21.58
N VAL A 409 0.89 -12.85 -21.39
CA VAL A 409 0.02 -13.66 -20.56
C VAL A 409 -0.20 -15.09 -21.09
N SER A 410 0.35 -15.47 -22.24
CA SER A 410 0.11 -16.79 -22.86
C SER A 410 0.74 -17.95 -22.06
N GLY A 411 1.68 -17.66 -21.16
CA GLY A 411 2.23 -18.62 -20.20
C GLY A 411 1.38 -18.83 -18.94
N ILE A 412 0.23 -18.17 -18.81
CA ILE A 412 -0.48 -17.98 -17.53
C ILE A 412 -1.60 -19.00 -17.34
N VAL A 413 -2.45 -19.20 -18.35
CA VAL A 413 -3.54 -20.19 -18.27
C VAL A 413 -2.97 -21.62 -18.15
N ASN A 414 -1.79 -21.87 -18.72
CA ASN A 414 -1.10 -23.16 -18.62
C ASN A 414 -0.24 -23.33 -17.35
N ASN A 415 0.15 -22.24 -16.66
CA ASN A 415 0.84 -22.32 -15.35
C ASN A 415 -0.13 -22.53 -14.18
N LEU A 416 -1.34 -22.01 -14.33
CA LEU A 416 -2.36 -22.03 -13.28
C LEU A 416 -2.86 -23.45 -12.97
N VAL A 417 -2.81 -24.37 -13.95
CA VAL A 417 -3.32 -25.76 -13.84
C VAL A 417 -2.21 -26.81 -13.55
N GLY A 418 -0.94 -26.43 -13.66
CA GLY A 418 0.18 -27.18 -13.07
C GLY A 418 1.12 -27.98 -14.02
N LYS A 419 2.41 -27.89 -13.67
CA LYS A 419 3.59 -28.69 -14.09
C LYS A 419 4.11 -28.54 -15.54
N ARG A 420 4.93 -27.51 -15.80
CA ARG A 420 6.18 -27.58 -16.58
C ARG A 420 6.91 -26.23 -16.61
N ASP A 421 8.24 -26.26 -16.48
CA ASP A 421 9.12 -25.14 -16.81
C ASP A 421 8.97 -24.79 -18.30
N LEU A 422 8.71 -23.52 -18.60
CA LEU A 422 8.44 -23.05 -19.95
C LEU A 422 9.73 -22.96 -20.78
N ASN A 423 9.93 -23.90 -21.68
CA ASN A 423 10.82 -23.70 -22.82
C ASN A 423 10.18 -22.71 -23.81
N ARG A 424 10.73 -21.50 -23.84
CA ARG A 424 10.40 -20.43 -24.79
C ARG A 424 10.78 -20.87 -26.21
N SER A 425 9.85 -20.79 -27.15
CA SER A 425 10.19 -20.78 -28.57
C SER A 425 9.65 -19.51 -29.22
N SER A 426 10.50 -18.87 -30.03
CA SER A 426 10.16 -17.67 -30.80
C SER A 426 9.17 -18.02 -31.91
N VAL A 427 8.09 -17.25 -32.05
CA VAL A 427 7.10 -17.49 -33.10
C VAL A 427 7.65 -16.98 -34.46
N PRO A 428 7.57 -17.78 -35.54
CA PRO A 428 8.05 -17.40 -36.87
C PRO A 428 7.39 -16.13 -37.40
N LYS A 429 8.21 -15.24 -38.00
CA LYS A 429 7.72 -14.03 -38.66
C LYS A 429 6.75 -14.40 -39.79
N PRO A 430 5.62 -13.71 -39.95
CA PRO A 430 4.77 -13.89 -41.12
C PRO A 430 5.55 -13.53 -42.40
N PRO A 431 5.32 -14.24 -43.52
CA PRO A 431 5.99 -13.95 -44.76
C PRO A 431 5.64 -12.52 -45.21
N ARG A 432 6.66 -11.78 -45.65
CA ARG A 432 6.50 -10.46 -46.23
C ARG A 432 5.56 -10.57 -47.44
N GLN A 433 4.38 -9.95 -47.36
CA GLN A 433 3.62 -9.66 -48.57
C GLN A 433 4.21 -8.42 -49.22
N SER A 434 4.54 -8.60 -50.50
CA SER A 434 5.07 -7.64 -51.44
C SER A 434 4.18 -6.39 -51.55
N THR A 435 4.88 -5.29 -51.80
CA THR A 435 4.38 -3.97 -52.21
C THR A 435 3.21 -4.06 -53.20
N ASP A 436 2.07 -3.49 -52.82
CA ASP A 436 1.15 -2.86 -53.76
C ASP A 436 0.67 -1.53 -53.19
N ALA A 437 0.94 -0.47 -53.95
CA ALA A 437 0.48 0.87 -53.69
C ALA A 437 -0.95 1.00 -54.22
N GLY A 438 -1.92 1.17 -53.32
CA GLY A 438 -3.31 1.44 -53.69
C GLY A 438 -4.26 1.51 -52.51
N SER A 439 -4.71 2.73 -52.18
CA SER A 439 -5.97 3.05 -51.47
C SER A 439 -6.40 2.10 -50.34
N GLY A 440 -5.68 2.07 -49.21
CA GLY A 440 -5.96 1.15 -48.09
C GLY A 440 -5.67 1.69 -46.69
N ASN A 441 -5.77 2.99 -46.44
CA ASN A 441 -5.31 3.57 -45.16
C ASN A 441 -6.33 3.44 -44.02
N ASP A 442 -7.59 3.84 -44.21
CA ASP A 442 -8.54 4.02 -43.09
C ASP A 442 -8.83 2.73 -42.29
N ALA A 443 -9.07 1.60 -42.96
CA ALA A 443 -9.39 0.34 -42.28
C ALA A 443 -8.20 -0.24 -41.48
N SER A 444 -6.97 0.07 -41.90
CA SER A 444 -5.75 -0.38 -41.22
C SER A 444 -5.41 0.51 -40.02
N GLU A 445 -5.63 1.81 -40.14
CA GLU A 445 -5.45 2.80 -39.07
C GLU A 445 -6.50 2.61 -37.97
N GLU A 446 -7.76 2.42 -38.36
CA GLU A 446 -8.85 2.15 -37.41
C GLU A 446 -8.61 0.87 -36.61
N LYS A 447 -8.10 -0.19 -37.24
CA LYS A 447 -7.71 -1.42 -36.54
C LYS A 447 -6.57 -1.21 -35.54
N VAL A 448 -5.69 -0.24 -35.79
CA VAL A 448 -4.61 0.11 -34.86
C VAL A 448 -5.13 1.00 -33.73
N ASN A 449 -5.99 1.96 -34.06
CA ASN A 449 -6.52 2.92 -33.09
C ASN A 449 -7.51 2.29 -32.12
N SER A 450 -8.32 1.34 -32.58
CA SER A 450 -9.28 0.58 -31.76
C SER A 450 -8.64 -0.52 -30.90
N ARG A 451 -7.31 -0.58 -30.79
CA ARG A 451 -6.64 -1.61 -29.96
C ARG A 451 -6.77 -1.28 -28.49
N TRP A 452 -7.05 -2.32 -27.70
CA TRP A 452 -7.12 -2.22 -26.25
C TRP A 452 -5.80 -1.66 -25.65
N PRO A 453 -5.85 -0.58 -24.85
CA PRO A 453 -4.68 0.00 -24.20
C PRO A 453 -4.23 -0.83 -22.99
N ILE A 454 -3.01 -0.57 -22.48
CA ILE A 454 -2.62 -1.08 -21.16
C ILE A 454 -3.39 -0.31 -20.08
N VAL A 455 -4.12 -1.02 -19.22
CA VAL A 455 -4.80 -0.40 -18.06
C VAL A 455 -4.13 -0.86 -16.76
N THR A 456 -3.70 0.10 -15.93
CA THR A 456 -3.16 -0.19 -14.57
C THR A 456 -4.22 0.00 -13.49
N GLY A 457 -3.93 -0.43 -12.27
CA GLY A 457 -4.76 -0.16 -11.09
C GLY A 457 -3.97 -0.36 -9.79
N TYR A 458 -4.65 -0.22 -8.67
CA TYR A 458 -4.11 -0.42 -7.32
C TYR A 458 -5.25 -0.76 -6.35
N GLY A 459 -4.99 -1.67 -5.43
CA GLY A 459 -5.91 -2.13 -4.40
C GLY A 459 -6.13 -3.65 -4.42
N ALA A 460 -5.92 -4.27 -5.58
CA ALA A 460 -6.16 -5.68 -5.88
C ALA A 460 -7.60 -6.14 -5.55
N TYR A 461 -8.59 -5.36 -5.96
CA TYR A 461 -9.98 -5.61 -5.58
C TYR A 461 -10.43 -6.98 -6.07
N THR A 462 -11.06 -7.77 -5.19
CA THR A 462 -11.43 -9.16 -5.52
C THR A 462 -12.35 -9.23 -6.74
N ASP A 463 -13.26 -8.27 -6.88
CA ASP A 463 -14.19 -8.18 -8.02
C ASP A 463 -13.53 -7.71 -9.33
N SER A 464 -12.34 -7.12 -9.27
CA SER A 464 -11.55 -6.66 -10.41
C SER A 464 -10.54 -7.70 -10.87
N LEU A 465 -10.23 -8.73 -10.06
CA LEU A 465 -9.29 -9.80 -10.42
C LEU A 465 -9.65 -10.56 -11.69
N PRO A 466 -10.94 -10.84 -12.01
CA PRO A 466 -11.29 -11.42 -13.30
C PRO A 466 -10.83 -10.56 -14.50
N GLN A 467 -10.81 -9.23 -14.36
CA GLN A 467 -10.28 -8.32 -15.39
C GLN A 467 -8.76 -8.40 -15.53
N ILE A 468 -8.06 -8.73 -14.44
CA ILE A 468 -6.62 -9.05 -14.49
C ILE A 468 -6.40 -10.35 -15.25
N VAL A 469 -7.17 -11.39 -14.94
CA VAL A 469 -7.05 -12.74 -15.55
C VAL A 469 -7.34 -12.70 -17.05
N ASN A 470 -8.38 -11.97 -17.48
CA ASN A 470 -8.72 -11.82 -18.90
C ASN A 470 -7.85 -10.75 -19.63
N GLY A 471 -7.01 -10.02 -18.87
CA GLY A 471 -6.07 -9.02 -19.36
C GLY A 471 -6.68 -7.67 -19.78
N LYS A 472 -7.97 -7.44 -19.49
CA LYS A 472 -8.62 -6.13 -19.69
C LYS A 472 -7.99 -5.07 -18.78
N GLN A 473 -7.71 -5.44 -17.54
CA GLN A 473 -6.76 -4.75 -16.68
C GLN A 473 -5.42 -5.50 -16.73
N TRP A 474 -4.31 -4.82 -16.98
CA TRP A 474 -3.01 -5.49 -17.11
C TRP A 474 -2.41 -5.84 -15.75
N MET A 475 -2.46 -4.87 -14.84
CA MET A 475 -1.93 -5.04 -13.49
C MET A 475 -2.70 -4.22 -12.48
N THR A 476 -2.62 -4.67 -11.24
CA THR A 476 -2.98 -3.94 -10.03
C THR A 476 -1.77 -3.91 -9.10
N GLY A 477 -1.81 -3.09 -8.05
CA GLY A 477 -0.81 -3.06 -7.00
C GLY A 477 -1.43 -3.40 -5.65
N THR A 478 -0.65 -3.99 -4.76
CA THR A 478 -1.08 -4.26 -3.39
C THR A 478 0.09 -4.23 -2.41
N GLU A 479 -0.26 -4.18 -1.13
CA GLU A 479 0.71 -4.28 -0.04
C GLU A 479 1.20 -5.72 0.13
N PRO A 480 2.50 -5.95 0.36
CA PRO A 480 3.01 -7.27 0.73
C PRO A 480 2.71 -7.57 2.21
N ARG A 481 1.42 -7.73 2.51
CA ARG A 481 0.87 -8.01 3.86
C ARG A 481 1.63 -9.07 4.65
N THR A 482 1.98 -10.22 4.06
CA THR A 482 2.74 -11.28 4.74
C THR A 482 4.15 -10.82 5.10
N ALA A 483 4.86 -10.13 4.20
CA ALA A 483 6.20 -9.62 4.50
C ALA A 483 6.14 -8.56 5.60
N LEU A 484 5.16 -7.65 5.54
CA LEU A 484 4.91 -6.65 6.59
C LEU A 484 4.60 -7.31 7.93
N ALA A 485 3.72 -8.30 7.96
CA ALA A 485 3.35 -9.01 9.18
C ALA A 485 4.55 -9.73 9.82
N ASN A 486 5.40 -10.38 9.00
CA ASN A 486 6.61 -11.04 9.47
C ASN A 486 7.62 -10.04 10.03
N ASP A 487 7.85 -8.91 9.36
CA ASP A 487 8.77 -7.88 9.85
C ASP A 487 8.25 -7.22 11.15
N ILE A 488 6.94 -6.98 11.25
CA ILE A 488 6.31 -6.48 12.48
C ILE A 488 6.50 -7.48 13.61
N ALA A 489 6.19 -8.76 13.39
CA ALA A 489 6.33 -9.80 14.40
C ALA A 489 7.79 -9.96 14.85
N GLY A 490 8.73 -10.03 13.91
CA GLY A 490 10.15 -10.11 14.19
C GLY A 490 10.67 -8.89 14.95
N ALA A 491 10.16 -7.69 14.67
CA ALA A 491 10.51 -6.49 15.43
C ALA A 491 9.98 -6.54 16.87
N CYS A 492 8.75 -6.99 17.06
CA CYS A 492 8.17 -7.18 18.40
C CYS A 492 8.95 -8.18 19.24
N THR A 493 9.26 -9.36 18.69
CA THR A 493 10.03 -10.39 19.41
C THR A 493 11.47 -9.96 19.65
N TRP A 494 12.09 -9.27 18.69
CA TRP A 494 13.43 -8.69 18.85
C TRP A 494 13.50 -7.71 20.03
N MET A 495 12.57 -6.76 20.10
CA MET A 495 12.51 -5.77 21.17
C MET A 495 12.14 -6.42 22.51
N ASN A 496 11.16 -7.34 22.53
CA ASN A 496 10.77 -8.06 23.75
C ASN A 496 11.90 -8.96 24.31
N ALA A 497 12.85 -9.39 23.47
CA ALA A 497 14.06 -10.08 23.89
C ALA A 497 15.15 -9.13 24.46
N GLY A 498 14.85 -7.84 24.62
CA GLY A 498 15.75 -6.82 25.18
C GLY A 498 16.75 -6.25 24.16
N ASN A 499 16.61 -6.57 22.88
CA ASN A 499 17.49 -6.03 21.85
C ASN A 499 17.09 -4.60 21.47
N SER A 500 18.07 -3.79 21.10
CA SER A 500 17.82 -2.40 20.67
C SER A 500 17.07 -2.35 19.34
N ALA A 501 15.97 -1.59 19.31
CA ALA A 501 15.23 -1.25 18.09
C ALA A 501 16.14 -0.62 17.01
N ALA A 502 17.14 0.15 17.42
CA ALA A 502 18.08 0.80 16.50
C ALA A 502 18.90 -0.19 15.66
N SER A 503 19.01 -1.46 16.07
CA SER A 503 19.77 -2.50 15.38
C SER A 503 18.90 -3.52 14.63
N PHE A 504 17.57 -3.36 14.64
CA PHE A 504 16.66 -4.27 13.93
C PHE A 504 16.84 -4.17 12.41
N ALA A 505 16.83 -5.30 11.69
CA ALA A 505 16.96 -5.39 10.24
C ALA A 505 15.96 -6.42 9.68
N PRO A 506 15.45 -6.25 8.43
CA PRO A 506 15.78 -5.21 7.47
C PRO A 506 15.00 -3.91 7.72
N SER A 507 15.71 -2.79 7.85
CA SER A 507 15.07 -1.50 8.13
C SER A 507 15.90 -0.33 7.61
N SER A 508 15.20 0.73 7.23
CA SER A 508 15.78 2.03 6.86
C SER A 508 15.66 3.01 8.03
N THR A 509 15.97 4.28 7.78
CA THR A 509 15.73 5.36 8.75
C THR A 509 15.03 6.52 8.07
N MET A 510 13.94 6.99 8.67
CA MET A 510 13.21 8.19 8.25
C MET A 510 13.32 9.28 9.31
N SER A 511 13.21 10.55 8.93
CA SER A 511 13.06 11.65 9.88
C SER A 511 11.58 11.84 10.23
N ILE A 512 11.20 11.64 11.49
CA ILE A 512 9.87 11.94 12.03
C ILE A 512 10.05 13.07 13.04
N ASP A 513 9.41 14.22 12.82
CA ASP A 513 9.58 15.44 13.64
C ASP A 513 11.06 15.84 13.89
N GLY A 514 11.90 15.65 12.88
CA GLY A 514 13.34 15.93 12.95
C GLY A 514 14.20 14.86 13.63
N VAL A 515 13.58 13.79 14.16
CA VAL A 515 14.25 12.67 14.81
C VAL A 515 14.44 11.53 13.82
N ARG A 516 15.64 10.95 13.79
CA ARG A 516 15.93 9.76 12.97
C ARG A 516 15.30 8.52 13.61
N THR A 517 14.22 8.06 13.01
CA THR A 517 13.45 6.90 13.45
C THR A 517 13.78 5.70 12.60
N ARG A 518 13.88 4.54 13.24
CA ARG A 518 14.02 3.25 12.59
C ARG A 518 12.73 2.94 11.82
N THR A 519 12.84 2.58 10.54
CA THR A 519 11.66 2.44 9.67
C THR A 519 11.66 1.12 8.91
N ILE A 520 10.67 0.28 9.17
CA ILE A 520 10.33 -0.88 8.32
C ILE A 520 9.55 -0.34 7.12
N THR A 521 9.92 -0.76 5.92
CA THR A 521 9.19 -0.43 4.70
C THR A 521 9.28 -1.59 3.73
N GLN A 522 8.20 -1.81 3.00
CA GLN A 522 8.14 -2.81 1.95
C GLN A 522 7.83 -2.15 0.61
N THR A 523 8.27 -2.78 -0.47
CA THR A 523 7.94 -2.30 -1.82
C THR A 523 6.57 -2.86 -2.21
N PRO A 524 5.59 -2.03 -2.60
CA PRO A 524 4.30 -2.53 -3.09
C PRO A 524 4.50 -3.48 -4.26
N VAL A 525 3.69 -4.54 -4.28
CA VAL A 525 3.78 -5.62 -5.26
C VAL A 525 2.87 -5.30 -6.43
N ALA A 526 3.43 -5.32 -7.65
CA ALA A 526 2.65 -5.28 -8.87
C ALA A 526 2.14 -6.70 -9.18
N VAL A 527 0.83 -6.86 -9.23
CA VAL A 527 0.16 -8.11 -9.55
C VAL A 527 -0.40 -8.01 -10.96
N SER A 528 -0.01 -8.96 -11.80
CA SER A 528 -0.57 -9.21 -13.11
C SER A 528 -1.08 -10.65 -13.14
N ALA A 529 -1.74 -11.05 -14.21
CA ALA A 529 -2.10 -12.44 -14.40
C ALA A 529 -0.87 -13.38 -14.22
N ALA A 530 0.35 -12.92 -14.53
CA ALA A 530 1.55 -13.77 -14.60
C ALA A 530 2.04 -14.26 -13.25
N ASN A 531 1.78 -13.47 -12.22
CA ASN A 531 2.19 -13.73 -10.86
C ASN A 531 1.02 -13.77 -9.88
N LEU A 532 -0.23 -13.56 -10.32
CA LEU A 532 -1.43 -13.56 -9.46
C LEU A 532 -1.49 -14.75 -8.52
N LYS A 533 -1.24 -15.97 -9.03
CA LYS A 533 -1.23 -17.17 -8.19
C LYS A 533 -0.19 -17.07 -7.08
N ARG A 534 1.04 -16.70 -7.40
CA ARG A 534 2.13 -16.60 -6.42
C ARG A 534 1.90 -15.47 -5.42
N GLU A 535 1.48 -14.29 -5.88
CA GLU A 535 1.40 -13.10 -5.03
C GLU A 535 0.13 -13.05 -4.19
N LEU A 536 -0.99 -13.63 -4.67
CA LEU A 536 -2.30 -13.51 -4.00
C LEU A 536 -2.89 -14.85 -3.52
N ILE A 537 -2.74 -15.93 -4.29
CA ILE A 537 -3.36 -17.23 -3.94
C ILE A 537 -2.47 -18.02 -2.99
N ASP A 538 -1.19 -18.19 -3.34
CA ASP A 538 -0.22 -18.98 -2.55
C ASP A 538 0.12 -18.30 -1.21
N THR A 539 -0.04 -16.97 -1.14
CA THR A 539 0.06 -16.18 0.10
C THR A 539 -1.21 -16.20 0.94
N GLY A 540 -2.30 -16.80 0.45
CA GLY A 540 -3.60 -16.82 1.11
C GLY A 540 -4.28 -15.46 1.21
N TYR A 541 -3.97 -14.51 0.32
CA TYR A 541 -4.66 -13.22 0.30
C TYR A 541 -6.07 -13.36 -0.23
N ILE A 542 -6.24 -14.26 -1.20
CA ILE A 542 -7.50 -14.60 -1.85
C ILE A 542 -7.57 -16.11 -2.09
N SER A 543 -8.77 -16.62 -2.35
CA SER A 543 -9.00 -17.97 -2.88
C SER A 543 -8.90 -18.01 -4.42
N MET A 544 -8.86 -19.21 -5.00
CA MET A 544 -9.00 -19.37 -6.46
C MET A 544 -10.37 -18.87 -6.96
N ALA A 545 -11.43 -19.08 -6.18
CA ALA A 545 -12.77 -18.64 -6.52
C ALA A 545 -12.88 -17.11 -6.59
N ASP A 546 -12.21 -16.39 -5.69
CA ASP A 546 -12.15 -14.92 -5.71
C ASP A 546 -11.47 -14.38 -6.98
N ALA A 547 -10.56 -15.16 -7.59
CA ALA A 547 -9.91 -14.84 -8.85
C ALA A 547 -10.72 -15.26 -10.09
N GLY A 548 -11.89 -15.90 -9.90
CA GLY A 548 -12.71 -16.46 -10.98
C GLY A 548 -12.09 -17.68 -11.66
N LEU A 549 -11.30 -18.46 -10.92
CA LEU A 549 -10.49 -19.59 -11.41
C LEU A 549 -10.99 -20.97 -10.95
#